data_AF-A0A3N5DYG5-F1
#
_entry.id   AF-A0A3N5DYG5-F1
#
_cell.length_a   1.000
_cell.length_b   1.000
_cell.length_c   1.000
_cell.angle_alpha   90.00
_cell.angle_beta   90.00
_cell.angle_gamma   90.00
#
_symmetry.space_group_name_H-M   'P 1'
#
loop_
_entity.id
_entity.type
_entity.pdbx_description
1 polymer ?
#
loop_
_entity_poly.entity_id
_entity_poly.type
_entity_poly.pdbx_seq_one_letter_code
_entity_poly.pdbx_strand_id
1 'polypeptide(L)'
;MTSNNSALHPGSYLDQQGKYKGILGWLTSTDHKRIGILYLMCILVFFLVGVTLGGVMKLELLRPGEQYIDAQTYNGFFTVHGVIMIFMVVIPGLAAVFGNFFLPIMIGAKDVAFPRLNLFSWYIYLVGSGIAVLSQFGGNGAPDTGWTFYAPYSIDSNTNVTTAVLAAFVLGFSSILTGLNFIVTIHRMRAKGMTWFKMPLFPWSLYATAWIQVLATPIVGITLLMVIAERTFRIGFFDPSLGGDPILYQHLFWIYSHPAVYIMILPAMGVVTEIIPTFCQRKVFGYQAIVLSSLAIAGVGYLVWGHHMFTSGMSDFSRMAFSFLTFVVAIPSAIKVFNWIATMYKGSIRINTTFLYTLSFVFQFMIGGLTGLTLGSLATNIHVHDTYYVVAHFHYIVFGGMGFAFFAAIHYWFPKMFGRMYNEKLGKIGWAIVFSGFTLLYFPMFVLGLQGMPRRYFDYLPEYSVGHFISSIGGFVLIFGIIIMVFNLIRSARKGELAPANPWDGKTLEWTIASPPPLENFDNDVVVTEHPYDYK
;
A
#
# COMPACT_ATOMS: atom_id res chain seq x y z
N MET A 1 40.07 -7.07 36.62
CA MET A 1 39.93 -7.94 35.43
C MET A 1 38.80 -7.39 34.58
N THR A 2 39.13 -6.49 33.66
CA THR A 2 38.23 -5.93 32.65
C THR A 2 38.16 -6.91 31.49
N SER A 3 37.13 -7.74 31.43
CA SER A 3 36.90 -8.61 30.27
C SER A 3 36.46 -7.73 29.08
N ASN A 4 37.33 -7.70 28.07
CA ASN A 4 37.03 -7.20 26.73
C ASN A 4 35.77 -7.86 26.20
N ASN A 5 34.68 -7.08 26.10
CA ASN A 5 33.40 -7.51 25.53
C ASN A 5 33.33 -7.27 24.00
N SER A 6 34.48 -7.25 23.31
CA SER A 6 34.58 -6.87 21.90
C SER A 6 34.53 -8.05 20.90
N ALA A 7 34.15 -9.26 21.32
CA ALA A 7 34.33 -10.47 20.51
C ALA A 7 33.06 -11.25 20.10
N LEU A 8 31.83 -10.78 20.37
CA LEU A 8 30.61 -11.59 20.11
C LEU A 8 29.40 -10.79 19.58
N HIS A 9 29.60 -9.92 18.60
CA HIS A 9 28.49 -9.46 17.77
C HIS A 9 28.80 -9.76 16.31
N PRO A 10 28.19 -10.80 15.69
CA PRO A 10 28.18 -10.88 14.24
C PRO A 10 27.62 -9.55 13.71
N GLY A 11 28.31 -8.95 12.74
CA GLY A 11 27.95 -7.63 12.23
C GLY A 11 26.48 -7.55 11.85
N SER A 12 25.84 -6.44 12.18
CA SER A 12 24.48 -6.14 11.77
C SER A 12 24.38 -6.07 10.25
N TYR A 13 23.17 -6.24 9.71
CA TYR A 13 22.89 -5.87 8.33
C TYR A 13 23.25 -4.40 8.00
N LEU A 14 23.37 -3.52 9.00
CA LEU A 14 23.86 -2.15 8.83
C LEU A 14 25.37 -2.08 8.59
N ASP A 15 26.14 -3.08 9.02
CA ASP A 15 27.59 -3.12 8.90
C ASP A 15 28.01 -3.53 7.49
N GLN A 16 28.82 -2.69 6.84
CA GLN A 16 29.24 -2.94 5.46
C GLN A 16 30.41 -3.93 5.40
N GLN A 17 30.08 -5.20 5.18
CA GLN A 17 31.06 -6.28 5.05
C GLN A 17 31.50 -6.55 3.59
N GLY A 18 31.19 -5.66 2.65
CA GLY A 18 31.47 -5.82 1.22
C GLY A 18 32.67 -5.02 0.70
N LYS A 19 33.06 -5.29 -0.56
CA LYS A 19 34.12 -4.55 -1.29
C LYS A 19 33.83 -3.04 -1.37
N TYR A 20 32.56 -2.69 -1.55
CA TYR A 20 32.12 -1.30 -1.66
C TYR A 20 31.61 -0.80 -0.32
N LYS A 21 32.02 0.42 0.04
CA LYS A 21 31.63 1.13 1.27
C LYS A 21 30.74 2.33 0.95
N GLY A 22 30.14 2.93 1.98
CA GLY A 22 29.25 4.09 1.88
C GLY A 22 28.00 3.79 1.04
N ILE A 23 27.55 4.79 0.28
CA ILE A 23 26.34 4.68 -0.56
C ILE A 23 26.45 3.52 -1.56
N LEU A 24 27.63 3.34 -2.17
CA LEU A 24 27.84 2.28 -3.16
C LEU A 24 27.63 0.88 -2.53
N GLY A 25 28.06 0.68 -1.29
CA GLY A 25 27.83 -0.57 -0.56
C GLY A 25 26.35 -0.87 -0.25
N TRP A 26 25.49 0.15 -0.19
CA TRP A 26 24.04 -0.03 -0.09
C TRP A 26 23.43 -0.33 -1.46
N LEU A 27 23.79 0.44 -2.48
CA LEU A 27 23.27 0.30 -3.84
C LEU A 27 23.63 -1.05 -4.48
N THR A 28 24.77 -1.63 -4.14
CA THR A 28 25.19 -2.94 -4.67
C THR A 28 24.82 -4.12 -3.77
N SER A 29 24.11 -3.89 -2.66
CA SER A 29 23.82 -4.97 -1.70
C SER A 29 22.67 -5.85 -2.17
N THR A 30 22.84 -7.17 -2.02
CA THR A 30 21.79 -8.15 -2.27
C THR A 30 21.00 -8.54 -1.03
N ASP A 31 21.35 -8.02 0.15
CA ASP A 31 20.66 -8.34 1.41
C ASP A 31 19.22 -7.80 1.38
N HIS A 32 18.24 -8.69 1.53
CA HIS A 32 16.82 -8.35 1.58
C HIS A 32 16.46 -7.25 2.60
N LYS A 33 17.17 -7.17 3.73
CA LYS A 33 16.96 -6.14 4.76
C LYS A 33 17.33 -4.77 4.23
N ARG A 34 18.49 -4.66 3.57
CA ARG A 34 18.95 -3.41 2.95
C ARG A 34 18.05 -3.01 1.79
N ILE A 35 17.63 -3.95 0.95
CA ILE A 35 16.71 -3.67 -0.16
C ILE A 35 15.35 -3.18 0.38
N GLY A 36 14.83 -3.77 1.45
CA GLY A 36 13.63 -3.28 2.13
C GLY A 36 13.76 -1.84 2.63
N ILE A 37 14.93 -1.46 3.18
CA ILE A 37 15.23 -0.08 3.59
C ILE A 37 15.37 0.86 2.38
N LEU A 38 15.98 0.41 1.28
CA LEU A 38 16.07 1.19 0.04
C LEU A 38 14.67 1.49 -0.52
N TYR A 39 13.76 0.51 -0.53
CA TYR A 39 12.35 0.74 -0.86
C TYR A 39 11.72 1.74 0.10
N LEU A 40 11.90 1.59 1.42
CA LEU A 40 11.32 2.48 2.42
C LEU A 40 11.72 3.94 2.18
N MET A 41 13.01 4.19 1.91
CA MET A 41 13.51 5.55 1.66
C MET A 41 12.88 6.16 0.41
N CYS A 42 12.84 5.43 -0.71
CA CYS A 42 12.22 5.92 -1.94
C CYS A 42 10.72 6.17 -1.75
N ILE A 43 10.01 5.24 -1.12
CA ILE A 43 8.57 5.34 -0.86
C ILE A 43 8.26 6.52 0.06
N LEU A 44 9.07 6.77 1.09
CA LEU A 44 8.90 7.94 1.96
C LEU A 44 9.05 9.25 1.19
N VAL A 45 10.04 9.35 0.29
CA VAL A 45 10.21 10.55 -0.56
C VAL A 45 8.98 10.76 -1.44
N PHE A 46 8.52 9.73 -2.16
CA PHE A 46 7.35 9.84 -3.02
C PHE A 46 6.05 10.08 -2.25
N PHE A 47 5.92 9.50 -1.05
CA PHE A 47 4.80 9.77 -0.16
C PHE A 47 4.75 11.24 0.24
N LEU A 48 5.88 11.83 0.63
CA LEU A 48 5.95 13.26 0.95
C LEU A 48 5.58 14.13 -0.25
N VAL A 49 6.09 13.81 -1.45
CA VAL A 49 5.71 14.51 -2.69
C VAL A 49 4.20 14.41 -2.93
N GLY A 50 3.63 13.21 -2.86
CA GLY A 50 2.20 12.99 -3.05
C GLY A 50 1.36 13.74 -2.01
N VAL A 51 1.78 13.75 -0.74
CA VAL A 51 1.11 14.49 0.33
C VAL A 51 1.16 15.99 0.07
N THR A 52 2.29 16.53 -0.40
CA THR A 52 2.41 17.93 -0.80
C THR A 52 1.47 18.28 -1.94
N LEU A 53 1.41 17.48 -3.01
CA LEU A 53 0.47 17.69 -4.12
C LEU A 53 -0.98 17.67 -3.65
N GLY A 54 -1.34 16.72 -2.78
CA GLY A 54 -2.66 16.66 -2.15
C GLY A 54 -2.99 17.89 -1.30
N GLY A 55 -2.00 18.38 -0.54
CA GLY A 55 -2.11 19.60 0.26
C GLY A 55 -2.32 20.85 -0.58
N VAL A 56 -1.64 20.97 -1.73
CA VAL A 56 -1.86 22.08 -2.67
C VAL A 56 -3.24 22.02 -3.30
N MET A 57 -3.72 20.84 -3.72
CA MET A 57 -5.11 20.70 -4.20
C MET A 57 -6.14 21.09 -3.12
N LYS A 58 -5.85 20.80 -1.85
CA LYS A 58 -6.72 21.21 -0.73
C LYS A 58 -6.64 22.70 -0.43
N LEU A 59 -5.49 23.32 -0.65
CA LEU A 59 -5.32 24.76 -0.53
C LEU A 59 -6.09 25.51 -1.63
N GLU A 60 -6.04 25.02 -2.87
CA GLU A 60 -6.85 25.54 -3.99
C GLU A 60 -8.34 25.46 -3.65
N LEU A 61 -8.80 24.28 -3.23
CA LEU A 61 -10.19 24.00 -2.92
C LEU A 61 -10.66 24.53 -1.53
N LEU A 62 -9.95 25.50 -0.93
CA LEU A 62 -10.32 26.07 0.36
C LEU A 62 -11.50 27.05 0.25
N ARG A 63 -11.64 27.72 -0.89
CA ARG A 63 -12.71 28.68 -1.20
C ARG A 63 -13.17 28.47 -2.65
N PRO A 64 -14.43 28.81 -2.98
CA PRO A 64 -14.90 28.84 -4.37
C PRO A 64 -14.13 29.86 -5.21
N GLY A 65 -13.99 29.57 -6.50
CA GLY A 65 -13.22 30.31 -7.49
C GLY A 65 -11.76 29.86 -7.55
N GLU A 66 -11.08 30.23 -8.64
CA GLU A 66 -9.62 30.07 -8.78
C GLU A 66 -8.88 30.88 -7.70
N GLN A 67 -7.94 30.24 -6.99
CA GLN A 67 -7.16 30.86 -5.92
C GLN A 67 -5.67 30.99 -6.28
N TYR A 68 -5.00 29.87 -6.55
CA TYR A 68 -3.54 29.80 -6.69
C TYR A 68 -3.08 29.07 -7.94
N ILE A 69 -3.83 28.07 -8.41
CA ILE A 69 -3.48 27.27 -9.59
C ILE A 69 -4.63 27.21 -10.59
N ASP A 70 -4.30 27.31 -11.88
CA ASP A 70 -5.29 27.18 -12.95
C ASP A 70 -5.80 25.73 -13.12
N ALA A 71 -6.86 25.58 -13.92
CA ALA A 71 -7.51 24.28 -14.15
C ALA A 71 -6.57 23.22 -14.75
N GLN A 72 -5.67 23.60 -15.66
CA GLN A 72 -4.75 22.66 -16.28
C GLN A 72 -3.72 22.15 -15.27
N THR A 73 -3.19 23.06 -14.46
CA THR A 73 -2.24 22.75 -13.38
C THR A 73 -2.89 21.86 -12.34
N TYR A 74 -4.16 22.12 -11.97
CA TYR A 74 -4.93 21.26 -11.08
C TYR A 74 -5.06 19.84 -11.63
N ASN A 75 -5.43 19.68 -12.91
CA ASN A 75 -5.56 18.37 -13.55
C ASN A 75 -4.22 17.63 -13.60
N GLY A 76 -3.12 18.34 -13.86
CA GLY A 76 -1.77 17.82 -13.72
C GLY A 76 -1.52 17.31 -12.29
N PHE A 77 -1.69 18.16 -11.28
CA PHE A 77 -1.43 17.81 -9.88
C PHE A 77 -2.26 16.61 -9.42
N PHE A 78 -3.55 16.57 -9.76
CA PHE A 78 -4.44 15.45 -9.47
C PHE A 78 -3.95 14.15 -10.11
N THR A 79 -3.59 14.20 -11.40
CA THR A 79 -3.14 13.02 -12.14
C THR A 79 -1.87 12.45 -11.52
N VAL A 80 -0.93 13.33 -11.21
CA VAL A 80 0.40 12.98 -10.74
C VAL A 80 0.38 12.53 -9.29
N HIS A 81 -0.43 13.17 -8.45
CA HIS A 81 -0.74 12.67 -7.12
C HIS A 81 -1.25 11.23 -7.17
N GLY A 82 -2.22 10.95 -8.05
CA GLY A 82 -2.75 9.60 -8.23
C GLY A 82 -1.69 8.60 -8.71
N VAL A 83 -0.90 8.96 -9.72
CA VAL A 83 0.18 8.11 -10.24
C VAL A 83 1.22 7.80 -9.17
N ILE A 84 1.71 8.83 -8.47
CA ILE A 84 2.70 8.69 -7.39
C ILE A 84 2.15 7.82 -6.26
N MET A 85 0.97 8.14 -5.76
CA MET A 85 0.40 7.40 -4.63
C MET A 85 0.13 5.95 -5.01
N ILE A 86 -0.45 5.66 -6.16
CA ILE A 86 -0.79 4.28 -6.52
C ILE A 86 0.45 3.46 -6.87
N PHE A 87 1.24 3.90 -7.84
CA PHE A 87 2.30 3.06 -8.42
C PHE A 87 3.60 3.09 -7.63
N MET A 88 3.91 4.20 -6.94
CA MET A 88 5.18 4.35 -6.21
C MET A 88 5.02 4.12 -4.72
N VAL A 89 3.87 4.45 -4.14
CA VAL A 89 3.69 4.35 -2.68
C VAL A 89 2.87 3.13 -2.29
N VAL A 90 1.65 2.99 -2.81
CA VAL A 90 0.66 2.08 -2.26
C VAL A 90 0.86 0.64 -2.76
N ILE A 91 0.99 0.42 -4.07
CA ILE A 91 1.21 -0.93 -4.63
C ILE A 91 2.49 -1.58 -4.06
N PRO A 92 3.66 -0.93 -4.10
CA PRO A 92 4.88 -1.54 -3.57
C PRO A 92 4.98 -1.43 -2.04
N GLY A 93 4.34 -0.44 -1.40
CA GLY A 93 4.50 -0.04 0.00
C GLY A 93 4.84 -1.17 0.98
N LEU A 94 3.81 -1.91 1.40
CA LEU A 94 3.98 -2.90 2.45
C LEU A 94 4.76 -4.14 2.01
N ALA A 95 4.51 -4.63 0.79
CA ALA A 95 5.15 -5.84 0.27
C ALA A 95 6.64 -5.62 0.00
N ALA A 96 7.02 -4.52 -0.65
CA ALA A 96 8.40 -4.23 -1.00
C ALA A 96 9.24 -3.77 0.20
N VAL A 97 8.65 -3.09 1.19
CA VAL A 97 9.38 -2.68 2.41
C VAL A 97 9.43 -3.82 3.41
N PHE A 98 8.28 -4.16 3.99
CA PHE A 98 8.20 -5.09 5.10
C PHE A 98 8.22 -6.53 4.62
N GLY A 99 7.69 -6.83 3.44
CA GLY A 99 7.82 -8.17 2.87
C GLY A 99 9.28 -8.51 2.58
N ASN A 100 10.04 -7.63 1.93
CA ASN A 100 11.48 -7.89 1.74
C ASN A 100 12.21 -8.05 3.07
N PHE A 101 11.96 -7.16 4.04
CA PHE A 101 12.69 -7.21 5.30
C PHE A 101 12.32 -8.44 6.14
N PHE A 102 11.02 -8.72 6.32
CA PHE A 102 10.53 -9.69 7.30
C PHE A 102 10.17 -11.05 6.75
N LEU A 103 9.84 -11.19 5.45
CA LEU A 103 9.45 -12.48 4.90
C LEU A 103 10.52 -13.56 5.13
N PRO A 104 11.81 -13.35 4.76
CA PRO A 104 12.83 -14.37 4.99
C PRO A 104 12.99 -14.70 6.47
N ILE A 105 12.99 -13.68 7.33
CA ILE A 105 13.16 -13.86 8.78
C ILE A 105 12.01 -14.68 9.37
N MET A 106 10.76 -14.34 9.04
CA MET A 106 9.56 -14.99 9.56
C MET A 106 9.41 -16.44 9.11
N ILE A 107 10.02 -16.83 7.98
CA ILE A 107 10.04 -18.22 7.52
C ILE A 107 11.30 -18.97 7.94
N GLY A 108 12.22 -18.33 8.68
CA GLY A 108 13.49 -18.91 9.12
C GLY A 108 14.54 -19.08 8.02
N ALA A 109 14.48 -18.25 6.98
CA ALA A 109 15.44 -18.20 5.88
C ALA A 109 16.51 -17.12 6.09
N LYS A 110 17.67 -17.32 5.48
CA LYS A 110 18.79 -16.36 5.49
C LYS A 110 18.58 -15.16 4.56
N ASP A 111 17.92 -15.40 3.42
CA ASP A 111 17.61 -14.39 2.40
C ASP A 111 16.42 -14.85 1.54
N VAL A 112 16.04 -14.04 0.55
CA VAL A 112 15.09 -14.43 -0.52
C VAL A 112 15.71 -15.40 -1.53
N ALA A 113 14.87 -16.08 -2.32
CA ALA A 113 15.30 -17.09 -3.29
C ALA A 113 16.23 -16.56 -4.38
N PHE A 114 16.00 -15.32 -4.84
CA PHE A 114 16.79 -14.67 -5.88
C PHE A 114 17.30 -13.30 -5.42
N PRO A 115 18.38 -13.22 -4.60
CA PRO A 115 18.85 -11.95 -4.04
C PRO A 115 19.24 -10.90 -5.09
N ARG A 116 19.86 -11.32 -6.20
CA ARG A 116 20.21 -10.41 -7.31
C ARG A 116 18.99 -9.92 -8.08
N LEU A 117 17.98 -10.78 -8.26
CA LEU A 117 16.72 -10.39 -8.89
C LEU A 117 15.97 -9.38 -8.01
N ASN A 118 16.09 -9.53 -6.69
CA ASN A 118 15.51 -8.62 -5.71
C ASN A 118 16.14 -7.22 -5.78
N LEU A 119 17.46 -7.14 -5.93
CA LEU A 119 18.12 -5.86 -6.15
C LEU A 119 17.72 -5.27 -7.50
N PHE A 120 17.64 -6.11 -8.54
CA PHE A 120 17.23 -5.68 -9.88
C PHE A 120 15.79 -5.15 -9.92
N SER A 121 14.84 -5.74 -9.19
CA SER A 121 13.48 -5.21 -9.10
C SER A 121 13.46 -3.81 -8.47
N TRP A 122 14.28 -3.56 -7.45
CA TRP A 122 14.43 -2.21 -6.89
C TRP A 122 14.97 -1.19 -7.90
N TYR A 123 15.93 -1.58 -8.74
CA TYR A 123 16.41 -0.71 -9.82
C TYR A 123 15.34 -0.43 -10.89
N ILE A 124 14.57 -1.43 -11.29
CA ILE A 124 13.42 -1.22 -12.20
C ILE A 124 12.42 -0.24 -11.57
N TYR A 125 12.15 -0.39 -10.27
CA TYR A 125 11.30 0.53 -9.55
C TYR A 125 11.85 1.97 -9.57
N LEU A 126 13.15 2.14 -9.34
CA LEU A 126 13.80 3.45 -9.38
C LEU A 126 13.74 4.08 -10.78
N VAL A 127 14.00 3.29 -11.83
CA VAL A 127 13.92 3.74 -13.23
C VAL A 127 12.49 4.15 -13.57
N GLY A 128 11.50 3.30 -13.27
CA GLY A 128 10.08 3.62 -13.50
C GLY A 128 9.63 4.87 -12.75
N SER A 129 10.08 5.03 -11.50
CA SER A 129 9.81 6.22 -10.70
C SER A 129 10.46 7.47 -11.30
N GLY A 130 11.69 7.36 -11.81
CA GLY A 130 12.38 8.43 -12.54
C GLY A 130 11.62 8.85 -13.80
N ILE A 131 11.15 7.90 -14.60
CA ILE A 131 10.34 8.17 -15.80
C ILE A 131 9.04 8.90 -15.43
N ALA A 132 8.38 8.52 -14.33
CA ALA A 132 7.16 9.21 -13.88
C ALA A 132 7.41 10.64 -13.39
N VAL A 133 8.55 10.90 -12.75
CA VAL A 133 8.94 12.28 -12.38
C VAL A 133 9.25 13.08 -13.65
N LEU A 134 9.98 12.48 -14.60
CA LEU A 134 10.27 13.12 -15.88
C LEU A 134 9.03 13.40 -16.72
N SER A 135 7.96 12.61 -16.58
CA SER A 135 6.72 12.85 -17.30
C SER A 135 6.11 14.23 -16.99
N GLN A 136 6.47 14.83 -15.85
CA GLN A 136 6.00 16.15 -15.43
C GLN A 136 6.63 17.31 -16.18
N PHE A 137 7.82 17.11 -16.72
CA PHE A 137 8.66 18.19 -17.24
C PHE A 137 8.85 18.12 -18.76
N GLY A 138 8.17 17.20 -19.44
CA GLY A 138 8.28 16.99 -20.88
C GLY A 138 6.99 17.26 -21.65
N GLY A 139 7.08 17.27 -22.98
CA GLY A 139 5.92 17.48 -23.86
C GLY A 139 5.29 18.87 -23.73
N ASN A 140 3.98 18.97 -23.99
CA ASN A 140 3.22 20.22 -23.88
C ASN A 140 2.65 20.47 -22.48
N GLY A 141 3.09 19.73 -21.47
CA GLY A 141 2.60 19.85 -20.09
C GLY A 141 2.53 18.52 -19.35
N ALA A 142 2.32 18.61 -18.04
CA ALA A 142 2.13 17.45 -17.17
C ALA A 142 0.94 16.58 -17.64
N PRO A 143 0.98 15.25 -17.45
CA PRO A 143 -0.13 14.37 -17.77
C PRO A 143 -1.40 14.80 -17.02
N ASP A 144 -2.53 14.89 -17.72
CA ASP A 144 -3.78 15.50 -17.23
C ASP A 144 -4.99 14.55 -17.28
N THR A 145 -4.76 13.27 -17.57
CA THR A 145 -5.82 12.30 -17.85
C THR A 145 -6.32 11.53 -16.62
N GLY A 146 -5.85 11.91 -15.44
CA GLY A 146 -5.95 11.09 -14.22
C GLY A 146 -5.08 9.84 -14.28
N TRP A 147 -4.88 9.19 -13.13
CA TRP A 147 -4.10 7.95 -13.02
C TRP A 147 -4.69 6.76 -13.76
N THR A 148 -5.95 6.89 -14.22
CA THR A 148 -6.67 5.85 -14.95
C THR A 148 -6.43 5.89 -16.45
N PHE A 149 -5.85 6.97 -16.99
CA PHE A 149 -5.48 7.12 -18.41
C PHE A 149 -6.59 6.71 -19.39
N TYR A 150 -7.85 7.08 -19.13
CA TYR A 150 -8.99 6.62 -19.92
C TYR A 150 -8.90 7.02 -21.40
N ALA A 151 -9.07 6.04 -22.29
CA ALA A 151 -9.41 6.30 -23.68
C ALA A 151 -10.86 6.84 -23.80
N PRO A 152 -11.16 7.73 -24.77
CA PRO A 152 -10.24 8.25 -25.80
C PRO A 152 -9.38 9.43 -25.32
N TYR A 153 -9.67 10.06 -24.18
CA TYR A 153 -8.97 11.28 -23.75
C TYR A 153 -7.45 11.10 -23.62
N SER A 154 -6.98 9.94 -23.13
CA SER A 154 -5.56 9.64 -23.05
C SER A 154 -4.88 9.42 -24.40
N ILE A 155 -5.63 9.17 -25.46
CA ILE A 155 -5.12 9.02 -26.83
C ILE A 155 -5.01 10.39 -27.50
N ASP A 156 -5.99 11.26 -27.25
CA ASP A 156 -6.09 12.57 -27.88
C ASP A 156 -5.33 13.68 -27.13
N SER A 157 -5.07 13.52 -25.84
CA SER A 157 -4.37 14.53 -25.05
C SER A 157 -2.97 14.81 -25.60
N ASN A 158 -2.65 16.10 -25.72
CA ASN A 158 -1.36 16.60 -26.20
C ASN A 158 -0.32 16.70 -25.07
N THR A 159 -0.69 16.41 -23.83
CA THR A 159 0.23 16.38 -22.68
C THR A 159 1.07 15.11 -22.67
N ASN A 160 2.01 15.00 -21.72
CA ASN A 160 3.01 13.94 -21.69
C ASN A 160 2.49 12.58 -21.15
N VAL A 161 1.31 12.16 -21.59
CA VAL A 161 0.64 10.92 -21.18
C VAL A 161 1.48 9.68 -21.50
N THR A 162 2.10 9.62 -22.68
CA THR A 162 2.91 8.47 -23.12
C THR A 162 4.02 8.14 -22.12
N THR A 163 4.71 9.16 -21.60
CA THR A 163 5.79 8.96 -20.62
C THR A 163 5.25 8.48 -19.27
N ALA A 164 4.08 8.99 -18.83
CA ALA A 164 3.45 8.52 -17.59
C ALA A 164 2.96 7.06 -17.70
N VAL A 165 2.38 6.69 -18.84
CA VAL A 165 1.95 5.32 -19.16
C VAL A 165 3.16 4.37 -19.21
N LEU A 166 4.27 4.81 -19.84
CA LEU A 166 5.53 4.06 -19.85
C LEU A 166 6.10 3.86 -18.43
N ALA A 167 6.01 4.88 -17.58
CA ALA A 167 6.45 4.74 -16.19
C ALA A 167 5.67 3.67 -15.43
N ALA A 168 4.34 3.67 -15.54
CA ALA A 168 3.47 2.66 -14.92
C ALA A 168 3.78 1.25 -15.45
N PHE A 169 4.04 1.11 -16.75
CA PHE A 169 4.48 -0.15 -17.36
C PHE A 169 5.79 -0.67 -16.72
N VAL A 170 6.82 0.18 -16.63
CA VAL A 170 8.12 -0.20 -16.04
C VAL A 170 7.96 -0.57 -14.56
N LEU A 171 7.18 0.20 -13.78
CA LEU A 171 6.89 -0.10 -12.38
C LEU A 171 6.20 -1.45 -12.20
N GLY A 172 5.34 -1.84 -13.14
CA GLY A 172 4.69 -3.16 -13.17
C GLY A 172 5.69 -4.32 -13.17
N PHE A 173 6.79 -4.22 -13.92
CA PHE A 173 7.82 -5.27 -13.94
C PHE A 173 8.52 -5.45 -12.58
N SER A 174 8.80 -4.35 -11.86
CA SER A 174 9.34 -4.46 -10.50
C SER A 174 8.40 -5.29 -9.61
N SER A 175 7.09 -5.06 -9.73
CA SER A 175 6.07 -5.77 -8.95
C SER A 175 6.01 -7.26 -9.30
N ILE A 176 6.03 -7.60 -10.60
CA ILE A 176 6.04 -9.00 -11.08
C ILE A 176 7.25 -9.77 -10.52
N LEU A 177 8.45 -9.18 -10.64
CA LEU A 177 9.68 -9.82 -10.16
C LEU A 177 9.70 -10.01 -8.64
N THR A 178 9.15 -9.05 -7.90
CA THR A 178 9.00 -9.14 -6.45
C THR A 178 8.05 -10.29 -6.08
N GLY A 179 6.89 -10.38 -6.73
CA GLY A 179 5.92 -11.46 -6.50
C GLY A 179 6.51 -12.84 -6.80
N LEU A 180 7.18 -13.00 -7.95
CA LEU A 180 7.85 -14.24 -8.31
C LEU A 180 8.87 -14.67 -7.26
N ASN A 181 9.71 -13.73 -6.81
CA ASN A 181 10.74 -14.00 -5.80
C ASN A 181 10.12 -14.45 -4.48
N PHE A 182 9.05 -13.79 -4.01
CA PHE A 182 8.35 -14.16 -2.78
C PHE A 182 7.68 -15.53 -2.87
N ILE A 183 7.04 -15.87 -4.00
CA ILE A 183 6.45 -17.20 -4.21
C ILE A 183 7.52 -18.28 -4.05
N VAL A 184 8.64 -18.15 -4.77
CA VAL A 184 9.71 -19.16 -4.73
C VAL A 184 10.33 -19.23 -3.34
N THR A 185 10.55 -18.10 -2.68
CA THR A 185 11.07 -18.02 -1.30
C THR A 185 10.18 -18.80 -0.33
N ILE A 186 8.87 -18.59 -0.36
CA ILE A 186 7.90 -19.28 0.53
C ILE A 186 7.83 -20.78 0.22
N HIS A 187 7.86 -21.17 -1.04
CA HIS A 187 7.78 -22.58 -1.43
C HIS A 187 9.04 -23.37 -1.09
N ARG A 188 10.22 -22.76 -1.23
CA ARG A 188 11.50 -23.49 -1.27
C ARG A 188 12.41 -23.24 -0.06
N MET A 189 12.17 -22.21 0.75
CA MET A 189 13.14 -21.76 1.77
C MET A 189 12.59 -21.71 3.21
N ARG A 190 11.39 -22.23 3.45
CA ARG A 190 10.87 -22.35 4.83
C ARG A 190 11.76 -23.25 5.69
N ALA A 191 11.95 -22.83 6.94
CA ALA A 191 12.61 -23.60 7.97
C ALA A 191 12.00 -24.99 8.15
N LYS A 192 12.84 -25.94 8.56
CA LYS A 192 12.42 -27.34 8.79
C LYS A 192 11.31 -27.37 9.84
N GLY A 193 10.24 -28.12 9.58
CA GLY A 193 9.08 -28.23 10.48
C GLY A 193 8.00 -27.17 10.28
N MET A 194 8.27 -26.09 9.53
CA MET A 194 7.26 -25.10 9.15
C MET A 194 6.38 -25.61 8.00
N THR A 195 5.32 -26.34 8.36
CA THR A 195 4.27 -26.71 7.40
C THR A 195 3.46 -25.48 6.97
N TRP A 196 2.63 -25.61 5.92
CA TRP A 196 1.79 -24.52 5.42
C TRP A 196 0.95 -23.85 6.52
N PHE A 197 0.36 -24.64 7.43
CA PHE A 197 -0.46 -24.11 8.54
C PHE A 197 0.32 -23.81 9.84
N LYS A 198 1.65 -23.72 9.75
CA LYS A 198 2.53 -23.22 10.82
C LYS A 198 3.26 -21.93 10.44
N MET A 199 3.02 -21.40 9.24
CA MET A 199 3.63 -20.15 8.78
C MET A 199 2.91 -18.93 9.40
N PRO A 200 3.61 -17.84 9.79
CA PRO A 200 2.94 -16.61 10.21
C PRO A 200 1.99 -16.05 9.12
N LEU A 201 1.01 -15.25 9.53
CA LEU A 201 -0.08 -14.78 8.69
C LEU A 201 0.32 -13.61 7.77
N PHE A 202 1.35 -12.85 8.12
CA PHE A 202 1.94 -11.85 7.22
C PHE A 202 2.58 -12.50 5.98
N PRO A 203 3.46 -13.53 6.08
CA PRO A 203 3.90 -14.33 4.93
C PRO A 203 2.75 -14.91 4.09
N TRP A 204 1.67 -15.38 4.70
CA TRP A 204 0.48 -15.82 3.96
C TRP A 204 -0.18 -14.70 3.15
N SER A 205 -0.26 -13.49 3.73
CA SER A 205 -0.78 -12.32 3.03
C SER A 205 0.11 -11.89 1.86
N LEU A 206 1.43 -11.98 2.03
CA LEU A 206 2.40 -11.72 0.96
C LEU A 206 2.31 -12.79 -0.13
N TYR A 207 2.10 -14.05 0.23
CA TYR A 207 1.89 -15.13 -0.73
C TYR A 207 0.65 -14.89 -1.60
N ALA A 208 -0.48 -14.51 -0.98
CA ALA A 208 -1.70 -14.16 -1.70
C ALA A 208 -1.47 -12.95 -2.62
N THR A 209 -0.79 -11.91 -2.12
CA THR A 209 -0.42 -10.71 -2.88
C THR A 209 0.48 -11.04 -4.08
N ALA A 210 1.48 -11.89 -3.88
CA ALA A 210 2.45 -12.25 -4.91
C ALA A 210 1.82 -12.96 -6.11
N TRP A 211 0.80 -13.80 -5.88
CA TRP A 211 0.03 -14.38 -6.99
C TRP A 211 -0.71 -13.33 -7.81
N ILE A 212 -1.25 -12.30 -7.16
CA ILE A 212 -1.89 -11.19 -7.87
C ILE A 212 -0.86 -10.41 -8.70
N GLN A 213 0.32 -10.13 -8.12
CA GLN A 213 1.40 -9.45 -8.84
C GLN A 213 1.87 -10.21 -10.08
N VAL A 214 1.96 -11.55 -10.02
CA VAL A 214 2.43 -12.36 -11.16
C VAL A 214 1.35 -12.52 -12.23
N LEU A 215 0.08 -12.67 -11.84
CA LEU A 215 -1.00 -13.01 -12.78
C LEU A 215 -1.76 -11.78 -13.31
N ALA A 216 -2.03 -10.77 -12.49
CA ALA A 216 -2.81 -9.60 -12.90
C ALA A 216 -1.95 -8.51 -13.56
N THR A 217 -0.75 -8.23 -13.04
CA THR A 217 0.08 -7.11 -13.51
C THR A 217 0.46 -7.18 -15.00
N PRO A 218 0.67 -8.35 -15.63
CA PRO A 218 0.89 -8.43 -17.07
C PRO A 218 -0.27 -7.83 -17.90
N ILE A 219 -1.51 -7.91 -17.41
CA ILE A 219 -2.70 -7.42 -18.13
C ILE A 219 -2.62 -5.91 -18.30
N VAL A 220 -2.36 -5.15 -17.22
CA VAL A 220 -2.18 -3.69 -17.35
C VAL A 220 -0.96 -3.34 -18.18
N GLY A 221 0.11 -4.14 -18.10
CA GLY A 221 1.30 -3.92 -18.92
C GLY A 221 0.95 -3.91 -20.42
N ILE A 222 0.15 -4.87 -20.87
CA ILE A 222 -0.33 -4.95 -22.25
C ILE A 222 -1.26 -3.76 -22.56
N THR A 223 -2.22 -3.44 -21.68
CA THR A 223 -3.14 -2.30 -21.89
C THR A 223 -2.40 -0.98 -22.06
N LEU A 224 -1.39 -0.71 -21.23
CA LEU A 224 -0.57 0.50 -21.29
C LEU A 224 0.29 0.53 -22.57
N LEU A 225 0.82 -0.61 -23.01
CA LEU A 225 1.51 -0.71 -24.31
C LEU A 225 0.56 -0.45 -25.49
N MET A 226 -0.70 -0.91 -25.42
CA MET A 226 -1.70 -0.63 -26.45
C MET A 226 -1.96 0.89 -26.55
N VAL A 227 -2.07 1.60 -25.43
CA VAL A 227 -2.18 3.08 -25.42
C VAL A 227 -0.96 3.74 -26.07
N ILE A 228 0.25 3.30 -25.72
CA ILE A 228 1.48 3.83 -26.33
C ILE A 228 1.50 3.55 -27.83
N ALA A 229 1.16 2.33 -28.24
CA ALA A 229 1.13 1.93 -29.64
C ALA A 229 0.09 2.72 -30.44
N GLU A 230 -1.08 2.97 -29.88
CA GLU A 230 -2.13 3.76 -30.53
C GLU A 230 -1.74 5.23 -30.67
N ARG A 231 -1.16 5.83 -29.61
CA ARG A 231 -0.63 7.21 -29.68
C ARG A 231 0.52 7.35 -30.68
N THR A 232 1.34 6.33 -30.84
CA THR A 232 2.58 6.39 -31.66
C THR A 232 2.34 5.98 -33.11
N PHE A 233 1.56 4.92 -33.34
CA PHE A 233 1.40 4.28 -34.64
C PHE A 233 -0.03 4.38 -35.19
N ARG A 234 -0.99 4.95 -34.44
CA ARG A 234 -2.39 5.12 -34.86
C ARG A 234 -3.08 3.79 -35.25
N ILE A 235 -2.85 2.74 -34.47
CA ILE A 235 -3.32 1.36 -34.73
C ILE A 235 -4.82 1.14 -34.42
N GLY A 236 -5.52 2.08 -33.78
CA GLY A 236 -6.98 2.04 -33.62
C GLY A 236 -7.51 0.93 -32.70
N PHE A 237 -6.84 0.64 -31.59
CA PHE A 237 -7.34 -0.34 -30.62
C PHE A 237 -8.59 0.16 -29.89
N PHE A 238 -8.60 1.44 -29.52
CA PHE A 238 -9.66 2.06 -28.74
C PHE A 238 -10.37 3.20 -29.48
N ASP A 239 -9.82 3.70 -30.58
CA ASP A 239 -10.43 4.74 -31.43
C ASP A 239 -11.61 4.19 -32.26
N PRO A 240 -12.86 4.64 -32.01
CA PRO A 240 -14.03 4.21 -32.77
C PRO A 240 -13.97 4.55 -34.26
N SER A 241 -13.23 5.61 -34.66
CA SER A 241 -13.08 6.00 -36.06
C SER A 241 -12.29 4.98 -36.89
N LEU A 242 -11.49 4.14 -36.21
CA LEU A 242 -10.70 3.06 -36.78
C LEU A 242 -11.30 1.67 -36.46
N GLY A 243 -12.49 1.62 -35.86
CA GLY A 243 -13.17 0.38 -35.46
C GLY A 243 -12.79 -0.15 -34.07
N GLY A 244 -12.05 0.63 -33.28
CA GLY A 244 -11.71 0.33 -31.88
C GLY A 244 -12.85 0.58 -30.89
N ASP A 245 -12.67 0.13 -29.65
CA ASP A 245 -13.66 0.27 -28.58
C ASP A 245 -13.07 0.95 -27.32
N PRO A 246 -13.50 2.17 -26.96
CA PRO A 246 -13.07 2.83 -25.73
C PRO A 246 -13.49 2.10 -24.44
N ILE A 247 -14.58 1.32 -24.47
CA ILE A 247 -15.03 0.54 -23.30
C ILE A 247 -14.13 -0.67 -23.09
N LEU A 248 -13.55 -1.24 -24.16
CA LEU A 248 -12.53 -2.27 -24.06
C LEU A 248 -11.34 -1.81 -23.21
N TYR A 249 -10.88 -0.56 -23.37
CA TYR A 249 -9.83 0.00 -22.51
C TYR A 249 -10.22 -0.11 -21.03
N GLN A 250 -11.45 0.28 -20.67
CA GLN A 250 -11.92 0.24 -19.29
C GLN A 250 -11.93 -1.20 -18.75
N HIS A 251 -12.40 -2.17 -19.55
CA HIS A 251 -12.35 -3.56 -19.17
C HIS A 251 -10.91 -4.02 -18.91
N LEU A 252 -10.00 -3.82 -19.85
CA LEU A 252 -8.61 -4.26 -19.72
C LEU A 252 -7.89 -3.58 -18.54
N PHE A 253 -8.13 -2.28 -18.34
CA PHE A 253 -7.57 -1.54 -17.20
C PHE A 253 -8.11 -2.08 -15.88
N TRP A 254 -9.43 -2.23 -15.73
CA TRP A 254 -10.02 -2.65 -14.45
C TRP A 254 -9.85 -4.13 -14.13
N ILE A 255 -9.74 -5.00 -15.14
CA ILE A 255 -9.38 -6.42 -14.95
C ILE A 255 -8.09 -6.53 -14.13
N TYR A 256 -7.14 -5.61 -14.31
CA TYR A 256 -5.99 -5.48 -13.42
C TYR A 256 -6.27 -4.60 -12.20
N SER A 257 -6.74 -3.38 -12.41
CA SER A 257 -6.72 -2.33 -11.38
C SER A 257 -7.63 -2.64 -10.21
N HIS A 258 -8.65 -3.48 -10.39
CA HIS A 258 -9.40 -4.02 -9.26
C HIS A 258 -8.57 -5.04 -8.45
N PRO A 259 -8.04 -6.15 -9.01
CA PRO A 259 -7.08 -6.99 -8.30
C PRO A 259 -5.91 -6.23 -7.67
N ALA A 260 -5.44 -5.16 -8.31
CA ALA A 260 -4.37 -4.32 -7.78
C ALA A 260 -4.71 -3.72 -6.42
N VAL A 261 -5.98 -3.38 -6.13
CA VAL A 261 -6.35 -2.89 -4.78
C VAL A 261 -6.17 -3.97 -3.71
N TYR A 262 -6.20 -5.25 -4.09
CA TYR A 262 -5.89 -6.35 -3.17
C TYR A 262 -4.40 -6.55 -2.95
N ILE A 263 -3.55 -6.21 -3.93
CA ILE A 263 -2.10 -6.10 -3.73
C ILE A 263 -1.81 -5.07 -2.63
N MET A 264 -2.59 -3.99 -2.58
CA MET A 264 -2.43 -2.92 -1.59
C MET A 264 -2.88 -3.35 -0.19
N ILE A 265 -4.07 -3.96 -0.06
CA ILE A 265 -4.69 -4.19 1.24
C ILE A 265 -4.32 -5.54 1.89
N LEU A 266 -4.02 -6.59 1.13
CA LEU A 266 -3.71 -7.91 1.72
C LEU A 266 -2.49 -7.85 2.65
N PRO A 267 -1.36 -7.24 2.28
CA PRO A 267 -0.22 -7.09 3.19
C PRO A 267 -0.58 -6.29 4.44
N ALA A 268 -1.43 -5.26 4.31
CA ALA A 268 -1.91 -4.46 5.45
C ALA A 268 -2.71 -5.32 6.44
N MET A 269 -3.59 -6.16 5.93
CA MET A 269 -4.31 -7.14 6.73
C MET A 269 -3.37 -8.14 7.40
N GLY A 270 -2.29 -8.54 6.72
CA GLY A 270 -1.24 -9.40 7.27
C GLY A 270 -0.54 -8.75 8.46
N VAL A 271 -0.08 -7.50 8.31
CA VAL A 271 0.53 -6.70 9.39
C VAL A 271 -0.38 -6.64 10.61
N VAL A 272 -1.64 -6.27 10.40
CA VAL A 272 -2.63 -6.14 11.49
C VAL A 272 -2.84 -7.48 12.20
N THR A 273 -2.79 -8.57 11.45
CA THR A 273 -2.89 -9.93 11.97
C THR A 273 -1.65 -10.38 12.76
N GLU A 274 -0.47 -9.78 12.54
CA GLU A 274 0.70 -9.98 13.41
C GLU A 274 0.63 -9.15 14.69
N ILE A 275 0.18 -7.90 14.56
CA ILE A 275 0.18 -6.93 15.67
C ILE A 275 -0.88 -7.29 16.71
N ILE A 276 -2.11 -7.59 16.30
CA ILE A 276 -3.22 -7.88 17.22
C ILE A 276 -2.87 -8.97 18.24
N PRO A 277 -2.49 -10.21 17.86
CA PRO A 277 -2.19 -11.26 18.83
C PRO A 277 -0.99 -10.90 19.74
N THR A 278 0.00 -10.18 19.21
CA THR A 278 1.18 -9.73 19.97
C THR A 278 0.81 -8.73 21.07
N PHE A 279 -0.01 -7.74 20.77
CA PHE A 279 -0.40 -6.71 21.74
C PHE A 279 -1.58 -7.10 22.62
N CYS A 280 -2.34 -8.13 22.24
CA CYS A 280 -3.37 -8.74 23.07
C CYS A 280 -2.87 -9.93 23.89
N GLN A 281 -1.64 -10.39 23.66
CA GLN A 281 -1.03 -11.57 24.28
C GLN A 281 -1.99 -12.77 24.23
N ARG A 282 -2.50 -13.06 23.02
CA ARG A 282 -3.51 -14.08 22.81
C ARG A 282 -3.34 -14.77 21.47
N LYS A 283 -3.66 -16.06 21.42
CA LYS A 283 -3.70 -16.82 20.17
C LYS A 283 -4.66 -16.19 19.18
N VAL A 284 -4.26 -16.17 17.91
CA VAL A 284 -5.12 -15.73 16.81
C VAL A 284 -6.36 -16.61 16.74
N PHE A 285 -7.53 -15.99 16.81
CA PHE A 285 -8.79 -16.66 16.57
C PHE A 285 -8.91 -16.98 15.07
N GLY A 286 -9.30 -18.22 14.75
CA GLY A 286 -9.53 -18.68 13.38
C GLY A 286 -8.37 -18.51 12.39
N TYR A 287 -7.15 -18.90 12.79
CA TYR A 287 -5.95 -18.89 11.93
C TYR A 287 -6.22 -19.43 10.51
N GLN A 288 -6.83 -20.61 10.39
CA GLN A 288 -7.15 -21.21 9.08
C GLN A 288 -8.16 -20.37 8.29
N ALA A 289 -9.16 -19.79 8.94
CA ALA A 289 -10.13 -18.92 8.28
C ALA A 289 -9.47 -17.63 7.75
N ILE A 290 -8.48 -17.09 8.47
CA ILE A 290 -7.70 -15.94 8.00
C ILE A 290 -6.82 -16.31 6.80
N VAL A 291 -6.19 -17.49 6.80
CA VAL A 291 -5.43 -17.98 5.64
C VAL A 291 -6.34 -18.12 4.42
N LEU A 292 -7.43 -18.88 4.55
CA LEU A 292 -8.36 -19.16 3.46
C LEU A 292 -9.03 -17.90 2.93
N SER A 293 -9.40 -16.95 3.80
CA SER A 293 -9.95 -15.66 3.36
C SER A 293 -8.93 -14.82 2.59
N SER A 294 -7.64 -14.87 2.94
CA SER A 294 -6.59 -14.17 2.18
C SER A 294 -6.47 -14.71 0.75
N LEU A 295 -6.50 -16.04 0.60
CA LEU A 295 -6.47 -16.69 -0.71
C LEU A 295 -7.77 -16.46 -1.49
N ALA A 296 -8.92 -16.47 -0.81
CA ALA A 296 -10.22 -16.18 -1.42
C ALA A 296 -10.29 -14.75 -1.96
N ILE A 297 -9.78 -13.75 -1.22
CA ILE A 297 -9.70 -12.36 -1.70
C ILE A 297 -8.83 -12.29 -2.96
N ALA A 298 -7.66 -12.93 -2.95
CA ALA A 298 -6.77 -12.94 -4.11
C ALA A 298 -7.40 -13.63 -5.33
N GLY A 299 -8.20 -14.68 -5.15
CA GLY A 299 -8.88 -15.37 -6.25
C GLY A 299 -10.13 -14.65 -6.76
N VAL A 300 -11.07 -14.32 -5.87
CA VAL A 300 -12.36 -13.70 -6.25
C VAL A 300 -12.16 -12.27 -6.74
N GLY A 301 -11.08 -11.58 -6.34
CA GLY A 301 -10.78 -10.22 -6.80
C GLY A 301 -10.67 -10.08 -8.32
N TYR A 302 -10.39 -11.17 -9.04
CA TYR A 302 -10.40 -11.19 -10.51
C TYR A 302 -11.78 -11.17 -11.14
N LEU A 303 -12.86 -11.33 -10.38
CA LEU A 303 -14.21 -11.55 -10.90
C LEU A 303 -15.13 -10.32 -10.73
N VAL A 304 -14.62 -9.19 -10.25
CA VAL A 304 -15.45 -8.06 -9.79
C VAL A 304 -15.14 -6.73 -10.46
N TRP A 305 -14.20 -6.69 -11.41
CA TRP A 305 -13.71 -5.44 -12.01
C TRP A 305 -14.80 -4.57 -12.62
N GLY A 306 -15.85 -5.18 -13.18
CA GLY A 306 -16.94 -4.49 -13.86
C GLY A 306 -17.74 -3.54 -12.96
N HIS A 307 -17.59 -3.61 -11.63
CA HIS A 307 -18.21 -2.63 -10.74
C HIS A 307 -17.69 -1.21 -10.93
N HIS A 308 -16.51 -1.04 -11.53
CA HIS A 308 -15.95 0.28 -11.83
C HIS A 308 -16.58 0.87 -13.10
N MET A 309 -17.42 0.10 -13.78
CA MET A 309 -17.94 0.38 -15.11
C MET A 309 -19.47 0.42 -15.14
N PHE A 310 -20.15 0.46 -13.99
CA PHE A 310 -21.62 0.39 -13.93
C PHE A 310 -22.34 1.54 -14.64
N THR A 311 -21.66 2.62 -14.98
CA THR A 311 -22.14 3.79 -15.74
C THR A 311 -21.48 3.91 -17.12
N SER A 312 -20.71 2.91 -17.56
CA SER A 312 -19.99 2.91 -18.84
C SER A 312 -20.86 2.59 -20.07
N GLY A 313 -22.08 2.09 -19.87
CA GLY A 313 -22.93 1.56 -20.94
C GLY A 313 -22.83 0.05 -21.18
N MET A 314 -22.08 -0.68 -20.34
CA MET A 314 -22.04 -2.15 -20.38
C MET A 314 -23.42 -2.80 -20.14
N SER A 315 -23.63 -4.02 -20.66
CA SER A 315 -24.92 -4.71 -20.60
C SER A 315 -25.48 -4.87 -19.17
N ASP A 316 -26.81 -4.81 -19.02
CA ASP A 316 -27.47 -4.94 -17.71
C ASP A 316 -27.22 -6.29 -17.05
N PHE A 317 -27.13 -7.37 -17.84
CA PHE A 317 -26.77 -8.69 -17.33
C PHE A 317 -25.38 -8.67 -16.68
N SER A 318 -24.39 -8.07 -17.35
CA SER A 318 -23.04 -7.93 -16.80
C SER A 318 -23.05 -7.06 -15.54
N ARG A 319 -23.79 -5.94 -15.52
CA ARG A 319 -23.92 -5.07 -14.34
C ARG A 319 -24.45 -5.85 -13.14
N MET A 320 -25.52 -6.62 -13.33
CA MET A 320 -26.11 -7.47 -12.29
C MET A 320 -25.11 -8.53 -11.79
N ALA A 321 -24.41 -9.21 -12.69
CA ALA A 321 -23.43 -10.23 -12.34
C ALA A 321 -22.26 -9.66 -11.51
N PHE A 322 -21.67 -8.55 -11.95
CA PHE A 322 -20.58 -7.90 -11.22
C PHE A 322 -21.03 -7.32 -9.88
N SER A 323 -22.24 -6.76 -9.80
CA SER A 323 -22.84 -6.32 -8.54
C SER A 323 -22.93 -7.47 -7.55
N PHE A 324 -23.51 -8.61 -7.95
CA PHE A 324 -23.61 -9.79 -7.10
C PHE A 324 -22.25 -10.28 -6.61
N LEU A 325 -21.28 -10.44 -7.53
CA LEU A 325 -19.93 -10.90 -7.19
C LEU A 325 -19.21 -9.92 -6.24
N THR A 326 -19.44 -8.61 -6.38
CA THR A 326 -18.88 -7.58 -5.50
C THR A 326 -19.34 -7.77 -4.06
N PHE A 327 -20.62 -8.07 -3.84
CA PHE A 327 -21.15 -8.38 -2.50
C PHE A 327 -20.52 -9.65 -1.90
N VAL A 328 -20.21 -10.66 -2.72
CA VAL A 328 -19.55 -11.89 -2.27
C VAL A 328 -18.16 -11.60 -1.70
N VAL A 329 -17.42 -10.63 -2.26
CA VAL A 329 -16.07 -10.27 -1.78
C VAL A 329 -16.09 -9.65 -0.37
N ALA A 330 -17.21 -9.08 0.07
CA ALA A 330 -17.34 -8.58 1.43
C ALA A 330 -17.19 -9.69 2.49
N ILE A 331 -17.56 -10.94 2.15
CA ILE A 331 -17.57 -12.07 3.09
C ILE A 331 -16.15 -12.43 3.58
N PRO A 332 -15.15 -12.70 2.72
CA PRO A 332 -13.77 -12.92 3.18
C PRO A 332 -13.19 -11.79 4.05
N SER A 333 -13.50 -10.54 3.72
CA SER A 333 -13.03 -9.38 4.48
C SER A 333 -13.71 -9.31 5.85
N ALA A 334 -15.01 -9.57 5.93
CA ALA A 334 -15.74 -9.65 7.18
C ALA A 334 -15.21 -10.75 8.10
N ILE A 335 -14.89 -11.94 7.55
CA ILE A 335 -14.25 -13.03 8.30
C ILE A 335 -13.00 -12.51 9.02
N LYS A 336 -12.11 -11.77 8.34
CA LYS A 336 -10.91 -11.21 8.97
C LYS A 336 -11.24 -10.23 10.09
N VAL A 337 -12.15 -9.29 9.87
CA VAL A 337 -12.56 -8.31 10.89
C VAL A 337 -13.11 -9.00 12.14
N PHE A 338 -13.99 -9.98 11.98
CA PHE A 338 -14.53 -10.72 13.12
C PHE A 338 -13.45 -11.53 13.85
N ASN A 339 -12.51 -12.14 13.13
CA ASN A 339 -11.40 -12.87 13.76
C ASN A 339 -10.45 -11.92 14.52
N TRP A 340 -10.20 -10.71 14.02
CA TRP A 340 -9.45 -9.69 14.75
C TRP A 340 -10.14 -9.28 16.05
N ILE A 341 -11.44 -8.98 16.00
CA ILE A 341 -12.24 -8.63 17.19
C ILE A 341 -12.26 -9.81 18.17
N ALA A 342 -12.48 -11.03 17.69
CA ALA A 342 -12.49 -12.23 18.52
C ALA A 342 -11.12 -12.52 19.16
N THR A 343 -10.02 -12.22 18.46
CA THR A 343 -8.66 -12.30 19.01
C THR A 343 -8.48 -11.27 20.14
N MET A 344 -8.90 -10.03 19.94
CA MET A 344 -8.85 -9.00 20.98
C MET A 344 -9.68 -9.36 22.21
N TYR A 345 -10.81 -10.06 22.03
CA TYR A 345 -11.87 -10.25 23.03
C TYR A 345 -11.39 -10.45 24.47
N LYS A 346 -10.95 -11.60 24.98
CA LYS A 346 -10.46 -11.73 26.36
C LYS A 346 -8.93 -11.56 26.45
N GLY A 347 -8.36 -10.65 25.65
CA GLY A 347 -6.92 -10.40 25.59
C GLY A 347 -6.42 -9.41 26.64
N SER A 348 -5.12 -9.43 26.93
CA SER A 348 -4.44 -8.41 27.74
C SER A 348 -3.89 -7.32 26.83
N ILE A 349 -4.71 -6.29 26.57
CA ILE A 349 -4.43 -5.29 25.54
C ILE A 349 -3.42 -4.23 26.03
N ARG A 350 -2.24 -4.19 25.42
CA ARG A 350 -1.24 -3.13 25.61
C ARG A 350 -1.48 -1.97 24.63
N ILE A 351 -2.05 -0.86 25.13
CA ILE A 351 -2.38 0.32 24.30
C ILE A 351 -1.14 1.23 24.11
N ASN A 352 -0.40 0.97 23.04
CA ASN A 352 0.70 1.80 22.56
C ASN A 352 0.43 2.36 21.16
N THR A 353 1.37 3.13 20.62
CA THR A 353 1.29 3.80 19.32
C THR A 353 1.03 2.80 18.20
N THR A 354 1.76 1.69 18.19
CA THR A 354 1.56 0.58 17.24
C THR A 354 0.11 0.08 17.28
N PHE A 355 -0.41 -0.25 18.46
CA PHE A 355 -1.76 -0.78 18.60
C PHE A 355 -2.84 0.26 18.26
N LEU A 356 -2.60 1.54 18.54
CA LEU A 356 -3.50 2.63 18.18
C LEU A 356 -3.65 2.80 16.66
N TYR A 357 -2.55 2.75 15.90
CA TYR A 357 -2.62 2.73 14.43
C TYR A 357 -3.34 1.48 13.91
N THR A 358 -3.11 0.32 14.53
CA THR A 358 -3.83 -0.93 14.21
C THR A 358 -5.33 -0.84 14.47
N LEU A 359 -5.76 -0.23 15.58
CA LEU A 359 -7.18 -0.02 15.85
C LEU A 359 -7.80 0.98 14.88
N SER A 360 -7.08 2.06 14.55
CA SER A 360 -7.51 3.02 13.53
C SER A 360 -7.70 2.36 12.17
N PHE A 361 -6.79 1.45 11.78
CA PHE A 361 -6.97 0.61 10.59
C PHE A 361 -8.29 -0.15 10.65
N VAL A 362 -8.55 -0.91 11.72
CA VAL A 362 -9.77 -1.74 11.81
C VAL A 362 -11.02 -0.87 11.69
N PHE A 363 -11.04 0.26 12.40
CA PHE A 363 -12.17 1.18 12.42
C PHE A 363 -12.41 1.85 11.04
N GLN A 364 -11.36 2.42 10.45
CA GLN A 364 -11.46 3.10 9.15
C GLN A 364 -11.75 2.12 8.02
N PHE A 365 -11.15 0.93 8.06
CA PHE A 365 -11.40 -0.13 7.10
C PHE A 365 -12.86 -0.60 7.15
N MET A 366 -13.49 -0.66 8.33
CA MET A 366 -14.92 -0.97 8.44
C MET A 366 -15.81 0.11 7.79
N ILE A 367 -15.50 1.40 8.00
CA ILE A 367 -16.23 2.50 7.33
C ILE A 367 -16.04 2.44 5.81
N GLY A 368 -14.80 2.23 5.36
CA GLY A 368 -14.49 2.04 3.94
C GLY A 368 -15.23 0.83 3.36
N GLY A 369 -15.24 -0.31 4.05
CA GLY A 369 -15.92 -1.53 3.62
C GLY A 369 -17.43 -1.34 3.50
N LEU A 370 -18.05 -0.69 4.49
CA LEU A 370 -19.48 -0.39 4.48
C LEU A 370 -19.87 0.51 3.31
N THR A 371 -19.12 1.58 3.07
CA THR A 371 -19.36 2.50 1.94
C THR A 371 -19.09 1.85 0.58
N GLY A 372 -18.24 0.81 0.54
CA GLY A 372 -18.03 -0.02 -0.64
C GLY A 372 -19.28 -0.81 -1.03
N LEU A 373 -20.13 -1.20 -0.08
CA LEU A 373 -21.42 -1.85 -0.37
C LEU A 373 -22.39 -0.90 -1.09
N THR A 374 -22.36 0.39 -0.74
CA THR A 374 -23.11 1.43 -1.45
C THR A 374 -22.63 1.58 -2.89
N LEU A 375 -21.33 1.44 -3.16
CA LEU A 375 -20.78 1.46 -4.52
C LEU A 375 -21.01 0.14 -5.28
N GLY A 376 -21.06 -0.98 -4.58
CA GLY A 376 -21.37 -2.30 -5.17
C GLY A 376 -22.82 -2.44 -5.60
N SER A 377 -23.74 -1.66 -5.02
CA SER A 377 -25.16 -1.64 -5.38
C SER A 377 -25.42 -0.78 -6.61
N LEU A 378 -26.04 -1.36 -7.65
CA LEU A 378 -26.37 -0.67 -8.90
C LEU A 378 -27.26 0.58 -8.69
N ALA A 379 -28.27 0.46 -7.82
CA ALA A 379 -29.27 1.50 -7.58
C ALA A 379 -28.65 2.75 -6.93
N THR A 380 -27.65 2.55 -6.07
CA THR A 380 -26.97 3.65 -5.39
C THR A 380 -25.79 4.16 -6.20
N ASN A 381 -25.01 3.27 -6.83
CA ASN A 381 -23.80 3.65 -7.57
C ASN A 381 -24.11 4.65 -8.68
N ILE A 382 -25.24 4.54 -9.39
CA ILE A 382 -25.59 5.51 -10.45
C ILE A 382 -25.62 6.97 -9.96
N HIS A 383 -25.91 7.21 -8.68
CA HIS A 383 -25.97 8.55 -8.09
C HIS A 383 -24.63 9.04 -7.54
N VAL A 384 -23.78 8.12 -7.08
CA VAL A 384 -22.53 8.46 -6.38
C VAL A 384 -21.28 8.14 -7.21
N HIS A 385 -21.43 7.54 -8.39
CA HIS A 385 -20.32 7.27 -9.30
C HIS A 385 -19.66 8.58 -9.72
N ASP A 386 -18.33 8.59 -9.69
CA ASP A 386 -17.51 9.78 -9.95
C ASP A 386 -17.87 11.05 -9.15
N THR A 387 -18.53 10.91 -8.00
CA THR A 387 -18.62 11.98 -7.00
C THR A 387 -17.51 11.86 -5.96
N TYR A 388 -17.44 12.84 -5.06
CA TYR A 388 -16.56 12.80 -3.89
C TYR A 388 -16.81 11.58 -2.97
N TYR A 389 -17.95 10.89 -3.10
CA TYR A 389 -18.24 9.68 -2.33
C TYR A 389 -17.26 8.54 -2.69
N VAL A 390 -16.98 8.35 -3.98
CA VAL A 390 -15.97 7.38 -4.45
C VAL A 390 -14.59 7.75 -3.95
N VAL A 391 -14.25 9.05 -3.98
CA VAL A 391 -12.97 9.56 -3.46
C VAL A 391 -12.84 9.24 -1.98
N ALA A 392 -13.86 9.55 -1.17
CA ALA A 392 -13.89 9.26 0.26
C ALA A 392 -13.76 7.76 0.54
N HIS A 393 -14.59 6.93 -0.09
CA HIS A 393 -14.56 5.47 0.06
C HIS A 393 -13.16 4.91 -0.20
N PHE A 394 -12.58 5.27 -1.35
CA PHE A 394 -11.29 4.76 -1.76
C PHE A 394 -10.17 5.23 -0.81
N HIS A 395 -10.21 6.46 -0.31
CA HIS A 395 -9.23 6.93 0.66
C HIS A 395 -9.41 6.30 2.05
N TYR A 396 -10.62 5.91 2.45
CA TYR A 396 -10.85 5.09 3.65
C TYR A 396 -10.25 3.69 3.53
N ILE A 397 -10.32 3.06 2.36
CA ILE A 397 -9.70 1.75 2.14
C ILE A 397 -8.18 1.85 1.96
N VAL A 398 -7.70 2.77 1.12
CA VAL A 398 -6.28 2.83 0.75
C VAL A 398 -5.47 3.59 1.79
N PHE A 399 -5.84 4.82 2.12
CA PHE A 399 -5.08 5.56 3.12
C PHE A 399 -5.47 5.12 4.54
N GLY A 400 -6.77 5.07 4.85
CA GLY A 400 -7.27 4.65 6.15
C GLY A 400 -7.05 3.16 6.46
N GLY A 401 -7.00 2.31 5.42
CA GLY A 401 -6.55 0.93 5.53
C GLY A 401 -5.03 0.82 5.34
N MET A 402 -4.58 0.67 4.10
CA MET A 402 -3.16 0.39 3.80
C MET A 402 -2.18 1.39 4.46
N GLY A 403 -2.46 2.69 4.44
CA GLY A 403 -1.56 3.69 5.02
C GLY A 403 -1.49 3.65 6.55
N PHE A 404 -2.60 3.52 7.27
CA PHE A 404 -2.57 3.33 8.73
C PHE A 404 -1.94 1.99 9.12
N ALA A 405 -2.12 0.93 8.32
CA ALA A 405 -1.39 -0.32 8.52
C ALA A 405 0.12 -0.17 8.25
N PHE A 406 0.53 0.67 7.29
CA PHE A 406 1.93 1.02 7.08
C PHE A 406 2.49 1.77 8.29
N PHE A 407 1.73 2.71 8.87
CA PHE A 407 2.10 3.39 10.10
C PHE A 407 2.17 2.41 11.28
N ALA A 408 1.25 1.46 11.40
CA ALA A 408 1.33 0.41 12.40
C ALA A 408 2.58 -0.47 12.19
N ALA A 409 2.85 -0.91 10.96
CA ALA A 409 4.00 -1.73 10.59
C ALA A 409 5.33 -1.04 10.94
N ILE A 410 5.48 0.24 10.56
CA ILE A 410 6.73 0.94 10.82
C ILE A 410 6.97 1.10 12.31
N HIS A 411 5.95 1.36 13.14
CA HIS A 411 6.12 1.43 14.60
C HIS A 411 6.35 0.04 15.21
N TYR A 412 5.65 -0.99 14.74
CA TYR A 412 5.82 -2.37 15.22
C TYR A 412 7.25 -2.86 15.00
N TRP A 413 7.75 -2.71 13.79
CA TRP A 413 9.05 -3.23 13.40
C TRP A 413 10.19 -2.21 13.51
N PHE A 414 9.91 -0.96 13.89
CA PHE A 414 10.92 0.08 14.11
C PHE A 414 12.12 -0.42 14.95
N PRO A 415 11.90 -1.08 16.11
CA PRO A 415 13.01 -1.51 16.96
C PRO A 415 13.86 -2.58 16.28
N LYS A 416 13.24 -3.44 15.49
CA LYS A 416 13.94 -4.48 14.73
C LYS A 416 14.73 -3.88 13.58
N MET A 417 14.16 -2.93 12.84
CA MET A 417 14.84 -2.32 11.69
C MET A 417 16.00 -1.43 12.13
N PHE A 418 15.84 -0.62 13.18
CA PHE A 418 16.81 0.42 13.53
C PHE A 418 17.56 0.19 14.85
N GLY A 419 17.25 -0.88 15.60
CA GLY A 419 17.91 -1.19 16.87
C GLY A 419 17.59 -0.22 18.00
N ARG A 420 16.56 0.62 17.84
CA ARG A 420 16.20 1.67 18.81
C ARG A 420 14.69 1.77 19.00
N MET A 421 14.29 2.19 20.20
CA MET A 421 12.90 2.47 20.53
C MET A 421 12.51 3.88 20.10
N TYR A 422 11.28 4.03 19.59
CA TYR A 422 10.71 5.35 19.30
C TYR A 422 10.11 5.99 20.56
N ASN A 423 9.93 7.32 20.56
CA ASN A 423 9.30 8.00 21.68
C ASN A 423 7.79 7.74 21.70
N GLU A 424 7.32 6.99 22.69
CA GLU A 424 5.93 6.54 22.78
C GLU A 424 4.94 7.71 23.00
N LYS A 425 5.29 8.71 23.82
CA LYS A 425 4.42 9.88 24.06
C LYS A 425 4.21 10.67 22.77
N LEU A 426 5.30 10.95 22.04
CA LEU A 426 5.23 11.67 20.78
C LEU A 426 4.52 10.85 19.69
N GLY A 427 4.69 9.52 19.73
CA GLY A 427 3.97 8.58 18.86
C GLY A 427 2.46 8.67 19.03
N LYS A 428 1.97 8.68 20.28
CA LYS A 428 0.54 8.84 20.59
C LYS A 428 -0.01 10.22 20.19
N ILE A 429 0.76 11.28 20.38
CA ILE A 429 0.36 12.64 19.95
C ILE A 429 0.26 12.69 18.41
N GLY A 430 1.28 12.19 17.71
CA GLY A 430 1.27 12.11 16.26
C GLY A 430 0.07 11.30 15.76
N TRP A 431 -0.18 10.13 16.34
CA TRP A 431 -1.34 9.30 16.02
C TRP A 431 -2.67 10.05 16.19
N ALA A 432 -2.88 10.73 17.33
CA ALA A 432 -4.14 11.41 17.60
C ALA A 432 -4.42 12.48 16.53
N ILE A 433 -3.41 13.27 16.19
CA ILE A 433 -3.51 14.32 15.16
C ILE A 433 -3.74 13.70 13.77
N VAL A 434 -3.01 12.63 13.42
CA VAL A 434 -3.18 11.90 12.15
C VAL A 434 -4.60 11.34 12.03
N PHE A 435 -5.11 10.67 13.07
CA PHE A 435 -6.44 10.07 13.08
C PHE A 435 -7.54 11.14 12.94
N SER A 436 -7.44 12.23 13.71
CA SER A 436 -8.39 13.35 13.64
C SER A 436 -8.33 14.05 12.29
N GLY A 437 -7.13 14.37 11.79
CA GLY A 437 -6.94 15.02 10.49
C GLY A 437 -7.47 14.17 9.33
N PHE A 438 -7.20 12.86 9.35
CA PHE A 438 -7.74 11.92 8.36
C PHE A 438 -9.28 11.95 8.34
N THR A 439 -9.90 11.87 9.51
CA THR A 439 -11.37 11.85 9.62
C THR A 439 -11.96 13.17 9.16
N LEU A 440 -11.39 14.30 9.59
CA LEU A 440 -11.82 15.64 9.16
C LEU A 440 -11.62 15.89 7.67
N LEU A 441 -10.60 15.26 7.05
CA LEU A 441 -10.33 15.40 5.63
C LEU A 441 -11.35 14.64 4.77
N TYR A 442 -11.55 13.35 5.05
CA TYR A 442 -12.27 12.44 4.14
C TYR A 442 -13.74 12.22 4.52
N PHE A 443 -14.13 12.32 5.80
CA PHE A 443 -15.52 12.13 6.17
C PHE A 443 -16.46 13.16 5.52
N PRO A 444 -16.14 14.47 5.47
CA PRO A 444 -16.96 15.45 4.76
C PRO A 444 -17.12 15.13 3.27
N MET A 445 -16.16 14.46 2.66
CA MET A 445 -16.24 14.08 1.25
C MET A 445 -17.37 13.05 0.98
N PHE A 446 -17.71 12.18 1.94
CA PHE A 446 -18.90 11.33 1.80
C PHE A 446 -20.16 12.18 1.70
N VAL A 447 -20.28 13.21 2.54
CA VAL A 447 -21.44 14.12 2.53
C VAL A 447 -21.49 14.91 1.24
N LEU A 448 -20.37 15.51 0.82
CA LEU A 448 -20.26 16.23 -0.45
C LEU A 448 -20.63 15.34 -1.65
N GLY A 449 -20.16 14.09 -1.64
CA GLY A 449 -20.47 13.14 -2.70
C GLY A 449 -21.95 12.76 -2.76
N LEU A 450 -22.64 12.67 -1.61
CA LEU A 450 -24.09 12.47 -1.54
C LEU A 450 -24.88 13.70 -1.97
N GLN A 451 -24.32 14.90 -1.79
CA GLN A 451 -24.87 16.17 -2.28
C GLN A 451 -24.57 16.43 -3.77
N GLY A 452 -23.88 15.49 -4.45
CA GLY A 452 -23.63 15.55 -5.88
C GLY A 452 -22.32 16.23 -6.30
N MET A 453 -21.41 16.56 -5.38
CA MET A 453 -20.11 17.17 -5.72
C MET A 453 -19.26 16.21 -6.59
N PRO A 454 -19.01 16.52 -7.88
CA PRO A 454 -18.22 15.65 -8.75
C PRO A 454 -16.74 15.67 -8.38
N ARG A 455 -16.04 14.56 -8.61
CA ARG A 455 -14.57 14.51 -8.44
C ARG A 455 -13.85 15.16 -9.63
N ARG A 456 -12.56 15.47 -9.48
CA ARG A 456 -11.68 16.05 -10.52
C ARG A 456 -12.08 17.47 -10.96
N TYR A 457 -12.76 18.20 -10.09
CA TYR A 457 -13.14 19.58 -10.33
C TYR A 457 -12.16 20.50 -9.59
N PHE A 458 -11.57 21.45 -10.31
CA PHE A 458 -10.65 22.44 -9.75
C PHE A 458 -11.37 23.54 -8.95
N ASP A 459 -12.66 23.75 -9.24
CA ASP A 459 -13.54 24.71 -8.57
C ASP A 459 -14.92 24.07 -8.28
N TYR A 460 -15.72 24.71 -7.42
CA TYR A 460 -16.98 24.17 -6.90
C TYR A 460 -18.01 25.26 -6.58
N LEU A 461 -19.29 24.88 -6.56
CA LEU A 461 -20.40 25.78 -6.25
C LEU A 461 -20.45 26.18 -4.76
N PRO A 462 -20.95 27.37 -4.41
CA PRO A 462 -20.98 27.86 -3.03
C PRO A 462 -21.63 26.91 -2.01
N GLU A 463 -22.63 26.11 -2.38
CA GLU A 463 -23.26 25.12 -1.48
C GLU A 463 -22.28 24.08 -0.91
N TYR A 464 -21.18 23.79 -1.61
CA TYR A 464 -20.17 22.81 -1.19
C TYR A 464 -19.09 23.41 -0.27
N SER A 465 -19.10 24.73 -0.06
CA SER A 465 -18.02 25.46 0.64
C SER A 465 -17.72 24.96 2.04
N VAL A 466 -18.75 24.62 2.84
CA VAL A 466 -18.55 24.16 4.21
C VAL A 466 -17.82 22.83 4.24
N GLY A 467 -18.21 21.88 3.38
CA GLY A 467 -17.58 20.57 3.30
C GLY A 467 -16.13 20.67 2.80
N HIS A 468 -15.89 21.52 1.81
CA HIS A 468 -14.54 21.79 1.30
C HIS A 468 -13.64 22.44 2.34
N PHE A 469 -14.13 23.45 3.05
CA PHE A 469 -13.39 24.12 4.12
C PHE A 469 -12.96 23.13 5.23
N ILE A 470 -13.91 22.35 5.76
CA ILE A 470 -13.62 21.34 6.80
C ILE A 470 -12.62 20.30 6.28
N SER A 471 -12.83 19.82 5.05
CA SER A 471 -11.95 18.86 4.40
C SER A 471 -10.51 19.39 4.27
N SER A 472 -10.34 20.63 3.83
CA SER A 472 -9.02 21.26 3.68
C SER A 472 -8.31 21.49 5.02
N ILE A 473 -9.03 21.94 6.05
CA ILE A 473 -8.48 22.03 7.41
C ILE A 473 -8.05 20.65 7.92
N GLY A 474 -8.87 19.61 7.71
CA GLY A 474 -8.52 18.23 8.02
C GLY A 474 -7.24 17.79 7.30
N GLY A 475 -7.06 18.19 6.04
CA GLY A 475 -5.84 17.95 5.27
C GLY A 475 -4.59 18.55 5.91
N PHE A 476 -4.64 19.82 6.34
CA PHE A 476 -3.50 20.45 7.00
C PHE A 476 -3.19 19.84 8.37
N VAL A 477 -4.23 19.51 9.16
CA VAL A 477 -4.08 18.79 10.43
C VAL A 477 -3.42 17.43 10.21
N LEU A 478 -3.85 16.69 9.19
CA LEU A 478 -3.27 15.39 8.83
C LEU A 478 -1.79 15.51 8.47
N ILE A 479 -1.43 16.47 7.62
CA ILE A 479 -0.03 16.74 7.23
C ILE A 479 0.81 17.04 8.48
N PHE A 480 0.32 17.89 9.37
CA PHE A 480 1.03 18.22 10.60
C PHE A 480 1.25 16.99 11.51
N GLY A 481 0.24 16.13 11.66
CA GLY A 481 0.36 14.88 12.40
C GLY A 481 1.41 13.93 11.79
N ILE A 482 1.43 13.81 10.46
CA ILE A 482 2.43 13.02 9.73
C ILE A 482 3.84 13.56 9.97
N ILE A 483 4.03 14.89 9.93
CA ILE A 483 5.32 15.53 10.22
C ILE A 483 5.79 15.17 11.63
N ILE A 484 4.91 15.23 12.63
CA ILE A 484 5.24 14.84 14.02
C ILE A 484 5.67 13.37 14.09
N MET A 485 4.91 12.48 13.44
CA MET A 485 5.21 11.05 13.41
C MET A 485 6.57 10.78 12.74
N VAL A 486 6.82 11.35 11.56
CA VAL A 486 8.09 11.19 10.82
C VAL A 486 9.26 11.76 11.63
N PHE A 487 9.10 12.95 12.22
CA PHE A 487 10.11 13.55 13.09
C PHE A 487 10.44 12.64 14.28
N ASN A 488 9.43 12.04 14.92
CA ASN A 488 9.64 11.11 16.02
C ASN A 488 10.51 9.91 15.58
N LEU A 489 10.15 9.27 14.46
CA LEU A 489 10.86 8.10 13.95
C LEU A 489 12.30 8.45 13.55
N ILE A 490 12.51 9.55 12.81
CA ILE A 490 13.86 9.99 12.40
C ILE A 490 14.73 10.33 13.60
N ARG A 491 14.20 11.08 14.57
CA ARG A 491 14.92 11.40 15.82
C ARG A 491 15.30 10.11 16.56
N SER A 492 14.37 9.17 16.66
CA SER A 492 14.54 7.95 17.43
C SER A 492 15.51 6.97 16.78
N ALA A 493 15.59 6.94 15.44
CA ALA A 493 16.56 6.11 14.73
C ALA A 493 18.01 6.52 15.05
N ARG A 494 18.23 7.78 15.45
CA ARG A 494 19.55 8.32 15.82
C ARG A 494 19.79 8.37 17.32
N LYS A 495 18.77 8.74 18.10
CA LYS A 495 18.89 9.11 19.53
C LYS A 495 17.94 8.33 20.46
N GLY A 496 17.16 7.38 19.95
CA GLY A 496 16.27 6.55 20.75
C GLY A 496 17.04 5.59 21.65
N GLU A 497 16.39 5.10 22.70
CA GLU A 497 16.96 4.07 23.58
C GLU A 497 17.24 2.79 22.80
N LEU A 498 18.25 2.01 23.21
CA LEU A 498 18.57 0.75 22.53
C LEU A 498 17.41 -0.23 22.67
N ALA A 499 17.04 -0.85 21.55
CA ALA A 499 15.96 -1.82 21.54
C ALA A 499 16.46 -3.21 21.98
N PRO A 500 15.73 -3.91 22.85
CA PRO A 500 15.98 -5.34 23.05
C PRO A 500 15.63 -6.15 21.79
N ALA A 501 16.03 -7.42 21.76
CA ALA A 501 15.68 -8.35 20.69
C ALA A 501 14.14 -8.48 20.51
N ASN A 502 13.41 -8.54 21.62
CA ASN A 502 11.95 -8.71 21.65
C ASN A 502 11.28 -7.68 22.59
N PRO A 503 11.08 -6.43 22.13
CA PRO A 503 10.47 -5.37 22.95
C PRO A 503 8.98 -5.60 23.22
N TRP A 504 8.32 -6.45 22.42
CA TRP A 504 6.87 -6.62 22.43
C TRP A 504 6.40 -7.93 23.06
N ASP A 505 7.33 -8.82 23.40
CA ASP A 505 7.03 -10.21 23.77
C ASP A 505 6.24 -10.94 22.67
N GLY A 506 6.69 -10.76 21.42
CA GLY A 506 6.17 -11.47 20.24
C GLY A 506 6.68 -12.91 20.17
N LYS A 507 5.92 -13.80 19.52
CA LYS A 507 6.23 -15.24 19.42
C LYS A 507 6.84 -15.68 18.08
N THR A 508 6.74 -14.85 17.05
CA THR A 508 7.24 -15.13 15.72
C THR A 508 8.77 -14.97 15.62
N LEU A 509 9.39 -15.63 14.62
CA LEU A 509 10.84 -15.81 14.52
C LEU A 509 11.64 -14.49 14.43
N GLU A 510 11.06 -13.42 13.92
CA GLU A 510 11.74 -12.12 13.86
C GLU A 510 12.07 -11.54 15.23
N TRP A 511 11.37 -11.99 16.28
CA TRP A 511 11.61 -11.58 17.65
C TRP A 511 12.60 -12.48 18.40
N THR A 512 13.08 -13.57 17.79
CA THR A 512 14.08 -14.46 18.41
C THR A 512 15.53 -14.07 18.10
N ILE A 513 15.73 -13.08 17.21
CA ILE A 513 17.05 -12.59 16.78
C ILE A 513 17.33 -11.18 17.31
N ALA A 514 18.57 -10.70 17.16
CA ALA A 514 18.98 -9.38 17.63
C ALA A 514 18.21 -8.21 16.97
N SER A 515 18.28 -7.03 17.58
CA SER A 515 17.74 -5.77 17.07
C SER A 515 18.88 -4.74 17.01
N PRO A 516 19.39 -4.36 15.83
CA PRO A 516 18.99 -4.82 14.50
C PRO A 516 19.46 -6.27 14.19
N PRO A 517 18.86 -6.96 13.21
CA PRO A 517 19.27 -8.30 12.80
C PRO A 517 20.74 -8.40 12.37
N PRO A 518 21.40 -9.55 12.58
CA PRO A 518 22.66 -9.87 11.93
C PRO A 518 22.46 -10.06 10.42
N LEU A 519 23.55 -10.05 9.65
CA LEU A 519 23.52 -10.20 8.19
C LEU A 519 22.78 -11.48 7.74
N GLU A 520 23.08 -12.62 8.35
CA GLU A 520 22.54 -13.95 7.97
C GLU A 520 21.19 -14.30 8.64
N ASN A 521 20.61 -13.36 9.39
CA ASN A 521 19.42 -13.53 10.24
C ASN A 521 19.61 -14.51 11.42
N PHE A 522 19.97 -15.77 11.14
CA PHE A 522 20.12 -16.85 12.10
C PHE A 522 21.50 -17.52 11.95
N ASP A 523 22.20 -17.73 13.07
CA ASP A 523 23.52 -18.38 13.07
C ASP A 523 23.43 -19.88 12.75
N ASN A 524 22.33 -20.52 13.13
CA ASN A 524 22.06 -21.95 12.93
C ASN A 524 20.72 -22.16 12.22
N ASP A 525 20.56 -23.30 11.57
CA ASP A 525 19.30 -23.69 10.93
C ASP A 525 18.16 -23.73 11.96
N VAL A 526 17.06 -23.05 11.65
CA VAL A 526 15.88 -22.98 12.52
C VAL A 526 15.02 -24.22 12.30
N VAL A 527 14.58 -24.84 13.40
CA VAL A 527 13.57 -25.90 13.38
C VAL A 527 12.31 -25.41 14.09
N VAL A 528 11.20 -25.35 13.35
CA VAL A 528 9.92 -24.88 13.86
C VAL A 528 9.10 -26.04 14.38
N THR A 529 8.84 -26.05 15.69
CA THR A 529 8.04 -27.07 16.38
C THR A 529 6.63 -26.56 16.70
N GLU A 530 6.52 -25.30 17.12
CA GLU A 530 5.30 -24.66 17.62
C GLU A 530 4.52 -23.89 16.54
N HIS A 531 3.30 -23.44 16.88
CA HIS A 531 2.51 -22.54 16.04
C HIS A 531 2.92 -21.07 16.27
N PRO A 532 2.82 -20.19 15.25
CA PRO A 532 3.41 -18.83 15.30
C PRO A 532 2.76 -17.86 16.30
N TYR A 533 1.57 -18.19 16.81
CA TYR A 533 0.82 -17.34 17.74
C TYR A 533 0.41 -18.08 19.01
N ASP A 534 1.26 -18.98 19.50
CA ASP A 534 0.97 -19.76 20.71
C ASP A 534 1.21 -18.93 22.00
N TYR A 535 0.50 -17.81 22.12
CA TYR A 535 0.45 -17.02 23.36
C TYR A 535 -0.33 -17.80 24.44
N LYS A 536 0.14 -17.70 25.68
CA LYS A 536 -0.43 -18.41 26.83
C LYS A 536 -1.70 -17.74 27.34
#